data_AF-A0A2M7BMS2-F1
#
_entry.id   AF-A0A2M7BMS2-F1
#
_cell.length_a   1.000
_cell.length_b   1.000
_cell.length_c   1.000
_cell.angle_alpha   90.00
_cell.angle_beta   90.00
_cell.angle_gamma   90.00
#
_symmetry.space_group_name_H-M   'P 1'
#
loop_
_entity.id
_entity.type
_entity.pdbx_description
1 polymer ?
#
loop_
_entity_poly.entity_id
_entity_poly.type
_entity_poly.pdbx_seq_one_letter_code
_entity_poly.pdbx_strand_id
1 'polypeptide(L)'
;MSAFGLLAMTSGAFFKGLTMKVVAVLLLMILSVADGFAADGPFTGPANWGGTGLMEIPTARVMRQGRFRFGASQVDPYRSYSFAITPLEGLEIDGRVTEVIGVPALLSGYGNTKDKAIDLKYRVLPEGKWWPAIAVGIMDPHGTRIYPSQYLTANKQFYPFDFTIGFGNGRFGKQPLPSQGEGIAVEMFTDNASWRQDGQFFWGVQFALSEEVTLMAEYNPIRYEAQTGDPAQAKYFTDAVTSKYNFGLRWRPWNWLEADLSWQRGNQIGV
;
A
#
# COMPACT_ATOMS: atom_id res chain seq x y z
N MET A 1 -38.10 -9.22 -40.59
CA MET A 1 -37.47 -10.11 -39.59
C MET A 1 -35.98 -9.87 -39.67
N SER A 2 -35.45 -9.11 -38.72
CA SER A 2 -34.22 -8.35 -38.82
C SER A 2 -33.04 -9.03 -38.14
N ALA A 3 -31.87 -8.82 -38.75
CA ALA A 3 -30.54 -9.22 -38.35
C ALA A 3 -30.21 -9.02 -36.86
N PHE A 4 -29.83 -10.12 -36.20
CA PHE A 4 -29.06 -10.11 -34.96
C PHE A 4 -28.13 -11.33 -34.99
N GLY A 5 -26.87 -11.12 -35.34
CA GLY A 5 -25.92 -12.21 -35.40
C GLY A 5 -24.59 -11.86 -36.05
N LEU A 6 -23.95 -10.75 -35.66
CA LEU A 6 -22.52 -10.55 -35.95
C LEU A 6 -21.91 -9.40 -35.13
N LEU A 7 -21.91 -9.47 -33.79
CA LEU A 7 -21.18 -8.48 -32.99
C LEU A 7 -20.74 -9.04 -31.63
N ALA A 8 -19.86 -10.06 -31.62
CA ALA A 8 -19.32 -10.60 -30.37
C ALA A 8 -17.86 -11.10 -30.45
N MET A 9 -17.08 -10.75 -31.50
CA MET A 9 -15.70 -11.26 -31.65
C MET A 9 -14.61 -10.21 -31.88
N THR A 10 -14.85 -8.94 -31.55
CA THR A 10 -13.86 -7.85 -31.83
C THR A 10 -13.26 -7.16 -30.61
N SER A 11 -13.71 -7.41 -29.38
CA SER A 11 -13.22 -6.70 -28.18
C SER A 11 -11.90 -7.25 -27.62
N GLY A 12 -11.66 -8.57 -27.70
CA GLY A 12 -10.50 -9.21 -27.07
C GLY A 12 -9.16 -8.97 -27.79
N ALA A 13 -9.18 -8.79 -29.11
CA ALA A 13 -7.97 -8.55 -29.91
C ALA A 13 -7.49 -7.09 -29.82
N PHE A 14 -8.43 -6.15 -29.67
CA PHE A 14 -8.13 -4.72 -29.54
C PHE A 14 -7.42 -4.42 -28.21
N PHE A 15 -7.90 -5.00 -27.10
CA PHE A 15 -7.26 -4.85 -25.79
C PHE A 15 -5.87 -5.48 -25.74
N LYS A 16 -5.67 -6.71 -26.26
CA LYS A 16 -4.33 -7.34 -26.33
C LYS A 16 -3.32 -6.52 -27.13
N GLY A 17 -3.75 -5.93 -28.25
CA GLY A 17 -2.89 -5.08 -29.09
C GLY A 17 -2.53 -3.74 -28.44
N LEU A 18 -3.44 -3.17 -27.64
CA LEU A 18 -3.19 -1.95 -26.86
C LEU A 18 -2.22 -2.22 -25.70
N THR A 19 -2.41 -3.33 -24.96
CA THR A 19 -1.54 -3.74 -23.85
C THR A 19 -0.10 -3.97 -24.32
N MET A 20 0.10 -4.62 -25.47
CA MET A 20 1.43 -4.89 -26.01
C MET A 20 2.15 -3.62 -26.47
N LYS A 21 1.41 -2.63 -27.01
CA LYS A 21 1.96 -1.34 -27.43
C LYS A 21 2.31 -0.44 -26.24
N VAL A 22 1.51 -0.46 -25.17
CA VAL A 22 1.83 0.26 -23.92
C VAL A 22 3.06 -0.33 -23.25
N VAL A 23 3.16 -1.67 -23.17
CA VAL A 23 4.35 -2.36 -22.65
C VAL A 23 5.60 -2.05 -23.49
N ALA A 24 5.48 -2.03 -24.82
CA ALA A 24 6.59 -1.69 -25.72
C ALA A 24 7.03 -0.22 -25.61
N VAL A 25 6.09 0.72 -25.41
CA VAL A 25 6.39 2.15 -25.18
C VAL A 25 7.07 2.34 -23.82
N LEU A 26 6.61 1.64 -22.78
CA LEU A 26 7.27 1.64 -21.47
C LEU A 26 8.69 1.05 -21.54
N LEU A 27 8.89 -0.05 -22.28
CA LEU A 27 10.21 -0.65 -22.53
C LEU A 27 11.14 0.28 -23.33
N LEU A 28 10.62 1.03 -24.32
CA LEU A 28 11.42 2.00 -25.07
C LEU A 28 11.81 3.22 -24.20
N MET A 29 10.93 3.67 -23.29
CA MET A 29 11.26 4.74 -22.35
C MET A 29 12.32 4.30 -21.33
N ILE A 30 12.31 3.04 -20.89
CA ILE A 30 13.34 2.47 -20.01
C ILE A 30 14.72 2.46 -20.68
N LEU A 31 14.81 2.31 -22.01
CA LEU A 31 16.08 2.32 -22.74
C LEU A 31 16.67 3.71 -22.98
N SER A 32 15.95 4.78 -22.63
CA SER A 32 16.35 6.16 -22.92
C SER A 32 17.04 6.88 -21.75
N VAL A 33 17.23 6.21 -20.61
CA VAL A 33 17.69 6.86 -19.37
C VAL A 33 19.19 6.62 -19.18
N ALA A 34 19.98 7.49 -19.82
CA ALA A 34 21.42 7.55 -19.62
C ALA A 34 21.80 8.98 -19.24
N ASP A 35 21.37 9.42 -18.06
CA ASP A 35 22.02 10.51 -17.34
C ASP A 35 21.96 10.16 -15.84
N GLY A 36 23.13 10.02 -15.23
CA GLY A 36 23.26 9.74 -13.80
C GLY A 36 23.02 11.01 -12.99
N PHE A 37 21.82 11.15 -12.44
CA PHE A 37 21.51 12.20 -11.47
C PHE A 37 21.13 11.58 -10.12
N ALA A 38 21.73 12.12 -9.05
CA ALA A 38 21.51 11.68 -7.69
C ALA A 38 20.30 12.41 -7.09
N ALA A 39 19.13 11.82 -7.21
CA ALA A 39 17.98 12.23 -6.39
C ALA A 39 18.18 11.72 -4.95
N ASP A 40 18.97 12.42 -4.13
CA ASP A 40 19.25 12.05 -2.73
C ASP A 40 18.09 12.37 -1.76
N GLY A 41 16.87 12.46 -2.29
CA GLY A 41 15.67 12.67 -1.50
C GLY A 41 15.16 11.36 -0.89
N PRO A 42 14.51 11.39 0.28
CA PRO A 42 13.89 10.21 0.86
C PRO A 42 12.77 9.66 -0.04
N PHE A 43 12.63 8.34 -0.10
CA PHE A 43 11.58 7.65 -0.83
C PHE A 43 10.23 7.81 -0.11
N THR A 44 9.43 8.81 -0.49
CA THR A 44 8.19 9.16 0.23
C THR A 44 6.90 8.83 -0.56
N GLY A 45 6.90 7.91 -1.52
CA GLY A 45 5.68 7.57 -2.28
C GLY A 45 4.62 6.84 -1.44
N PRO A 46 3.35 6.76 -1.89
CA PRO A 46 2.23 6.18 -1.16
C PRO A 46 2.24 4.65 -1.25
N ALA A 47 1.88 3.98 -0.17
CA ALA A 47 1.32 2.63 -0.27
C ALA A 47 -0.09 2.67 -0.89
N ASN A 48 -0.67 1.50 -1.16
CA ASN A 48 -2.03 1.36 -1.70
C ASN A 48 -3.09 2.15 -0.90
N TRP A 49 -2.86 2.40 0.40
CA TRP A 49 -3.80 3.14 1.24
C TRP A 49 -3.55 4.64 1.33
N GLY A 50 -2.54 5.17 0.62
CA GLY A 50 -2.21 6.59 0.48
C GLY A 50 -1.08 7.10 1.37
N GLY A 51 -0.91 6.52 2.56
CA GLY A 51 0.19 6.85 3.47
C GLY A 51 1.54 6.41 2.93
N THR A 52 2.64 7.01 3.41
CA THR A 52 3.97 6.74 2.85
C THR A 52 4.40 5.28 3.10
N GLY A 53 4.74 4.55 2.03
CA GLY A 53 5.02 3.12 2.05
C GLY A 53 5.49 2.57 0.68
N LEU A 54 5.57 1.24 0.55
CA LEU A 54 5.80 0.58 -0.74
C LEU A 54 4.47 0.33 -1.47
N MET A 55 3.87 -0.87 -1.33
CA MET A 55 2.54 -1.19 -1.86
C MET A 55 1.62 -1.59 -0.70
N GLU A 56 1.93 -2.68 0.02
CA GLU A 56 1.12 -3.16 1.15
C GLU A 56 1.85 -3.03 2.49
N ILE A 57 3.10 -2.55 2.51
CA ILE A 57 3.87 -2.35 3.74
C ILE A 57 4.25 -0.88 3.96
N PRO A 58 4.29 -0.42 5.23
CA PRO A 58 4.71 0.93 5.56
C PRO A 58 6.24 1.06 5.50
N THR A 59 6.74 2.29 5.44
CA THR A 59 8.14 2.62 5.67
C THR A 59 8.30 3.60 6.82
N ALA A 60 9.54 3.77 7.29
CA ALA A 60 9.90 4.80 8.26
C ALA A 60 9.99 6.21 7.63
N ARG A 61 9.74 6.32 6.32
CA ARG A 61 9.71 7.60 5.61
C ARG A 61 8.37 8.30 5.87
N VAL A 62 8.43 9.62 5.89
CA VAL A 62 7.27 10.52 5.99
C VAL A 62 7.51 11.66 5.02
N MET A 63 6.43 12.25 4.50
CA MET A 63 6.55 13.44 3.66
C MET A 63 7.18 14.61 4.45
N ARG A 64 7.61 15.67 3.74
CA ARG A 64 8.04 16.91 4.40
C ARG A 64 6.86 17.58 5.09
N GLN A 65 7.13 18.30 6.19
CA GLN A 65 6.11 19.08 6.89
C GLN A 65 5.38 20.03 5.93
N GLY A 66 4.06 20.13 6.09
CA GLY A 66 3.18 20.96 5.26
C GLY A 66 2.81 20.33 3.92
N ARG A 67 3.27 19.10 3.62
CA ARG A 67 2.87 18.36 2.42
C ARG A 67 1.64 17.51 2.70
N PHE A 68 0.83 17.39 1.66
CA PHE A 68 -0.31 16.50 1.61
C PHE A 68 -0.38 15.79 0.25
N ARG A 69 -1.17 14.73 0.19
CA ARG A 69 -1.43 13.93 -1.01
C ARG A 69 -2.89 13.51 -1.02
N PHE A 70 -3.48 13.49 -2.22
CA PHE A 70 -4.71 12.75 -2.50
C PHE A 70 -4.37 11.62 -3.47
N GLY A 71 -5.07 10.51 -3.35
CA GLY A 71 -4.82 9.34 -4.18
C GLY A 71 -6.06 8.49 -4.37
N ALA A 72 -6.04 7.71 -5.44
CA ALA A 72 -6.94 6.59 -5.63
C ALA A 72 -6.08 5.39 -6.03
N SER A 73 -6.42 4.22 -5.51
CA SER A 73 -5.76 2.97 -5.88
C SER A 73 -6.78 1.86 -6.06
N GLN A 74 -6.44 0.86 -6.84
CA GLN A 74 -7.25 -0.35 -6.96
C GLN A 74 -6.36 -1.58 -7.07
N VAL A 75 -6.53 -2.49 -6.11
CA VAL A 75 -5.94 -3.83 -6.12
C VAL A 75 -7.02 -4.81 -5.69
N ASP A 76 -7.56 -5.54 -6.66
CA ASP A 76 -8.81 -6.29 -6.49
C ASP A 76 -8.76 -7.26 -5.28
N PRO A 77 -9.73 -7.19 -4.34
CA PRO A 77 -11.04 -6.54 -4.47
C PRO A 77 -11.13 -5.11 -3.90
N TYR A 78 -10.02 -4.52 -3.47
CA TYR A 78 -10.05 -3.23 -2.78
C TYR A 78 -9.86 -2.08 -3.75
N ARG A 79 -10.72 -1.07 -3.62
CA ARG A 79 -10.51 0.25 -4.21
C ARG A 79 -10.46 1.29 -3.10
N SER A 80 -9.38 2.03 -3.02
CA SER A 80 -9.18 3.02 -1.96
C SER A 80 -9.14 4.42 -2.53
N TYR A 81 -9.78 5.35 -1.83
CA TYR A 81 -9.61 6.79 -2.03
C TYR A 81 -8.99 7.35 -0.76
N SER A 82 -7.84 7.99 -0.89
CA SER A 82 -6.97 8.31 0.24
C SER A 82 -6.55 9.77 0.27
N PHE A 83 -6.29 10.25 1.47
CA PHE A 83 -5.66 11.52 1.77
C PHE A 83 -4.55 11.27 2.79
N ALA A 84 -3.40 11.93 2.62
CA ALA A 84 -2.28 11.88 3.56
C ALA A 84 -1.78 13.30 3.83
N ILE A 85 -1.38 13.62 5.05
CA ILE A 85 -0.81 14.92 5.42
C ILE A 85 0.29 14.77 6.47
N THR A 86 1.32 15.61 6.37
CA THR A 86 2.36 15.74 7.40
C THR A 86 2.25 17.13 8.06
N PRO A 87 1.41 17.30 9.10
CA PRO A 87 1.20 18.61 9.72
C PRO A 87 2.39 19.09 10.54
N LEU A 88 3.15 18.17 11.13
CA LEU A 88 4.33 18.43 11.96
C LEU A 88 5.49 17.58 11.48
N GLU A 89 6.72 18.01 11.79
CA GLU A 89 7.90 17.21 11.47
C GLU A 89 7.80 15.80 12.08
N GLY A 90 7.97 14.79 11.23
CA GLY A 90 7.92 13.38 11.64
C GLY A 90 6.52 12.78 11.74
N LEU A 91 5.45 13.58 11.83
CA LEU A 91 4.08 13.10 12.00
C LEU A 91 3.34 13.06 10.66
N GLU A 92 2.94 11.88 10.23
CA GLU A 92 2.07 11.65 9.08
C GLU A 92 0.71 11.12 9.56
N ILE A 93 -0.37 11.69 9.02
CA ILE A 93 -1.74 11.27 9.28
C ILE A 93 -2.37 10.94 7.93
N ASP A 94 -2.96 9.76 7.84
CA ASP A 94 -3.58 9.25 6.63
C ASP A 94 -5.06 8.98 6.88
N GLY A 95 -5.90 9.23 5.90
CA GLY A 95 -7.33 8.91 5.91
C GLY A 95 -7.70 8.23 4.61
N ARG A 96 -8.51 7.18 4.67
CA ARG A 96 -8.97 6.46 3.48
C ARG A 96 -10.42 6.03 3.57
N VAL A 97 -11.06 5.92 2.41
CA VAL A 97 -12.29 5.17 2.22
C VAL A 97 -11.98 4.00 1.30
N THR A 98 -12.19 2.78 1.80
CA THR A 98 -11.93 1.53 1.06
C THR A 98 -13.26 0.90 0.67
N GLU A 99 -13.48 0.73 -0.62
CA GLU A 99 -14.57 -0.04 -1.21
C GLU A 99 -14.12 -1.49 -1.44
N VAL A 100 -14.93 -2.47 -1.01
CA VAL A 100 -14.71 -3.89 -1.31
C VAL A 100 -15.60 -4.30 -2.47
N ILE A 101 -15.03 -4.33 -3.67
CA ILE A 101 -15.75 -4.58 -4.92
C ILE A 101 -16.43 -5.95 -4.85
N GLY A 102 -17.72 -6.00 -5.19
CA GLY A 102 -18.50 -7.23 -5.25
C GLY A 102 -18.97 -7.78 -3.90
N VAL A 103 -18.71 -7.09 -2.79
CA VAL A 103 -19.34 -7.39 -1.48
C VAL A 103 -20.43 -6.34 -1.24
N PRO A 104 -21.72 -6.71 -1.22
CA PRO A 104 -22.80 -5.73 -1.08
C PRO A 104 -22.78 -5.06 0.29
N ALA A 105 -23.11 -3.77 0.32
CA ALA A 105 -23.35 -3.07 1.58
C ALA A 105 -24.66 -3.52 2.24
N LEU A 106 -24.78 -3.28 3.55
CA LEU A 106 -25.98 -3.64 4.32
C LEU A 106 -27.25 -2.90 3.85
N LEU A 107 -27.10 -1.67 3.35
CA LEU A 107 -28.21 -0.86 2.84
C LEU A 107 -28.43 -1.14 1.35
N SER A 108 -29.64 -1.58 0.99
CA SER A 108 -30.04 -1.81 -0.40
C SER A 108 -29.83 -0.56 -1.27
N GLY A 109 -29.19 -0.71 -2.42
CA GLY A 109 -28.92 0.38 -3.35
C GLY A 109 -27.63 1.18 -3.08
N TYR A 110 -26.91 0.90 -1.99
CA TYR A 110 -25.63 1.54 -1.67
C TYR A 110 -24.42 0.96 -2.47
N GLY A 111 -24.67 -0.12 -3.22
CA GLY A 111 -23.65 -0.82 -4.00
C GLY A 111 -22.74 -1.66 -3.11
N ASN A 112 -21.42 -1.55 -3.33
CA ASN A 112 -20.43 -2.28 -2.55
C ASN A 112 -20.23 -1.68 -1.15
N THR A 113 -19.90 -2.54 -0.18
CA THR A 113 -19.51 -2.12 1.17
C THR A 113 -18.29 -1.21 1.13
N LYS A 114 -18.30 -0.21 2.00
CA LYS A 114 -17.27 0.81 2.12
C LYS A 114 -16.97 1.05 3.58
N ASP A 115 -15.69 1.23 3.87
CA ASP A 115 -15.23 1.49 5.22
C ASP A 115 -14.22 2.64 5.25
N LYS A 116 -14.23 3.40 6.35
CA LYS A 116 -13.35 4.54 6.55
C LYS A 116 -12.31 4.20 7.62
N ALA A 117 -11.06 4.55 7.36
CA ALA A 117 -9.97 4.39 8.32
C ALA A 117 -9.14 5.67 8.41
N ILE A 118 -8.57 5.90 9.59
CA ILE A 118 -7.58 6.95 9.84
C ILE A 118 -6.37 6.27 10.45
N ASP A 119 -5.18 6.60 9.95
CA ASP A 119 -3.91 6.06 10.43
C ASP A 119 -3.02 7.20 10.94
N LEU A 120 -2.15 6.88 11.90
CA LEU A 120 -1.12 7.77 12.40
C LEU A 120 0.25 7.08 12.30
N LYS A 121 1.25 7.80 11.81
CA LYS A 121 2.64 7.36 11.78
C LYS A 121 3.54 8.47 12.28
N TYR A 122 4.44 8.13 13.20
CA TYR A 122 5.43 9.05 13.72
C TYR A 122 6.85 8.52 13.51
N ARG A 123 7.66 9.28 12.77
CA ARG A 123 9.10 9.04 12.60
C ARG A 123 9.83 9.48 13.85
N VAL A 124 10.07 8.53 14.74
CA VAL A 124 10.76 8.70 16.03
C VAL A 124 12.23 9.10 15.84
N LEU A 125 12.89 8.51 14.86
CA LEU A 125 14.31 8.78 14.57
C LEU A 125 14.46 9.08 13.07
N PRO A 126 14.91 10.28 12.67
CA PRO A 126 15.32 10.51 11.28
C PRO A 126 16.57 9.70 10.96
N GLU A 127 16.71 9.29 9.69
CA GLU A 127 17.91 8.60 9.24
C GLU A 127 19.14 9.49 9.40
N GLY A 128 20.22 8.93 9.94
CA GLY A 128 21.52 9.57 9.98
C GLY A 128 22.55 8.77 9.20
N LYS A 129 23.82 9.19 9.27
CA LYS A 129 24.91 8.49 8.59
C LYS A 129 25.05 7.03 9.03
N TRP A 130 24.94 6.77 10.33
CA TRP A 130 25.25 5.47 10.94
C TRP A 130 24.04 4.68 11.45
N TRP A 131 22.87 5.30 11.54
CA TRP A 131 21.63 4.67 12.03
C TRP A 131 20.51 4.77 10.99
N PRO A 132 19.55 3.82 10.99
CA PRO A 132 18.39 3.89 10.12
C PRO A 132 17.38 4.94 10.62
N ALA A 133 16.48 5.39 9.75
CA ALA A 133 15.24 6.01 10.20
C ALA A 133 14.40 4.98 10.96
N ILE A 134 13.66 5.41 11.98
CA ILE A 134 12.73 4.57 12.73
C ILE A 134 11.39 5.30 12.82
N ALA A 135 10.31 4.58 12.53
CA ALA A 135 8.95 5.07 12.74
C ALA A 135 8.08 4.02 13.42
N VAL A 136 7.13 4.51 14.20
CA VAL A 136 6.01 3.73 14.73
C VAL A 136 4.73 4.17 14.05
N GLY A 137 3.82 3.24 13.83
CA GLY A 137 2.52 3.58 13.27
C GLY A 137 1.40 2.76 13.89
N ILE A 138 0.21 3.37 13.89
CA ILE A 138 -1.03 2.80 14.33
C ILE A 138 -2.05 3.05 13.21
N MET A 139 -2.58 1.97 12.65
CA MET A 139 -3.59 2.01 11.60
C MET A 139 -4.95 1.73 12.20
N ASP A 140 -5.95 2.48 11.73
CA ASP A 140 -7.36 2.33 12.11
C ASP A 140 -7.58 2.13 13.63
N PRO A 141 -7.09 3.04 14.50
CA PRO A 141 -7.15 2.88 15.95
C PRO A 141 -8.57 3.07 16.52
N HIS A 142 -9.50 3.61 15.74
CA HIS A 142 -10.82 3.98 16.22
C HIS A 142 -11.87 3.86 15.10
N GLY A 143 -13.13 3.67 15.47
CA GLY A 143 -14.23 3.49 14.53
C GLY A 143 -14.54 2.01 14.31
N THR A 144 -14.66 1.60 13.05
CA THR A 144 -15.02 0.23 12.66
C THR A 144 -13.88 -0.76 12.85
N ARG A 145 -12.63 -0.29 12.77
CA ARG A 145 -11.42 -1.10 13.01
C ARG A 145 -11.39 -2.35 12.13
N ILE A 146 -11.63 -2.18 10.83
CA ILE A 146 -11.56 -3.25 9.84
C ILE A 146 -10.10 -3.52 9.44
N TYR A 147 -9.26 -2.49 9.42
CA TYR A 147 -7.85 -2.61 9.02
C TYR A 147 -6.85 -2.21 10.12
N PRO A 148 -7.02 -2.64 11.39
CA PRO A 148 -6.23 -2.16 12.50
C PRO A 148 -4.83 -2.77 12.49
N SER A 149 -3.82 -1.97 12.80
CA SER A 149 -2.45 -2.48 12.95
C SER A 149 -1.62 -1.59 13.87
N GLN A 150 -0.62 -2.19 14.51
CA GLN A 150 0.44 -1.46 15.19
C GLN A 150 1.79 -2.00 14.74
N TYR A 151 2.67 -1.11 14.29
CA TYR A 151 3.94 -1.50 13.73
C TYR A 151 5.08 -0.57 14.13
N LEU A 152 6.28 -1.14 14.06
CA LEU A 152 7.56 -0.45 14.06
C LEU A 152 8.25 -0.76 12.73
N THR A 153 8.86 0.23 12.11
CA THR A 153 9.60 0.06 10.86
C THR A 153 10.89 0.87 10.88
N ALA A 154 11.91 0.33 10.22
CA ALA A 154 13.20 0.96 10.05
C ALA A 154 13.56 1.05 8.55
N ASN A 155 14.14 2.18 8.15
CA ASN A 155 14.62 2.40 6.78
C ASN A 155 16.07 2.85 6.73
N LYS A 156 16.82 2.33 5.75
CA LYS A 156 18.17 2.77 5.45
C LYS A 156 18.34 2.93 3.95
N GLN A 157 18.77 4.12 3.54
CA GLN A 157 19.08 4.43 2.16
C GLN A 157 20.56 4.17 1.90
N PHE A 158 20.81 3.30 0.92
CA PHE A 158 22.10 3.14 0.28
C PHE A 158 21.87 3.42 -1.21
N TYR A 159 21.81 4.70 -1.56
CA TYR A 159 21.40 5.15 -2.89
C TYR A 159 22.18 4.38 -3.99
N PRO A 160 21.50 3.84 -5.01
CA PRO A 160 20.10 4.09 -5.43
C PRO A 160 19.02 3.24 -4.74
N PHE A 161 19.33 2.53 -3.65
CA PHE A 161 18.40 1.67 -2.93
C PHE A 161 17.91 2.28 -1.62
N ASP A 162 16.65 2.01 -1.26
CA ASP A 162 16.11 2.20 0.09
C ASP A 162 15.56 0.88 0.63
N PHE A 163 16.10 0.44 1.76
CA PHE A 163 15.75 -0.82 2.39
C PHE A 163 14.82 -0.57 3.57
N THR A 164 13.74 -1.34 3.62
CA THR A 164 12.74 -1.33 4.70
C THR A 164 12.75 -2.67 5.42
N ILE A 165 12.73 -2.65 6.75
CA ILE A 165 12.34 -3.79 7.57
C ILE A 165 11.40 -3.31 8.67
N GLY A 166 10.35 -4.06 8.93
CA GLY A 166 9.43 -3.74 10.00
C GLY A 166 8.82 -4.98 10.63
N PHE A 167 8.13 -4.72 11.73
CA PHE A 167 7.44 -5.71 12.53
C PHE A 167 6.13 -5.12 13.01
N GLY A 168 5.04 -5.84 12.83
CA GLY A 168 3.72 -5.35 13.23
C GLY A 168 2.73 -6.46 13.47
N ASN A 169 1.67 -6.12 14.19
CA ASN A 169 0.58 -7.01 14.57
C ASN A 169 -0.74 -6.60 13.88
N GLY A 170 -1.83 -7.30 14.16
CA GLY A 170 -3.15 -7.00 13.57
C GLY A 170 -3.16 -7.29 12.07
N ARG A 171 -3.35 -6.25 11.23
CA ARG A 171 -3.28 -6.38 9.77
C ARG A 171 -1.97 -7.03 9.31
N PHE A 172 -0.85 -6.66 9.94
CA PHE A 172 0.48 -7.23 9.68
C PHE A 172 0.80 -8.46 10.55
N GLY A 173 -0.09 -8.82 11.48
CA GLY A 173 0.07 -9.90 12.45
C GLY A 173 -0.46 -11.26 11.99
N LYS A 174 -0.44 -12.22 12.91
CA LYS A 174 -0.97 -13.58 12.70
C LYS A 174 -2.49 -13.63 12.81
N GLN A 175 -3.07 -12.72 13.61
CA GLN A 175 -4.48 -12.60 13.94
C GLN A 175 -4.93 -11.13 13.84
N PRO A 176 -6.22 -10.86 13.56
CA PRO A 176 -6.75 -9.51 13.61
C PRO A 176 -6.71 -8.98 15.04
N LEU A 177 -6.50 -7.66 15.19
CA LEU A 177 -6.66 -7.02 16.48
C LEU A 177 -8.13 -7.09 16.92
N PRO A 178 -8.42 -7.35 18.20
CA PRO A 178 -9.78 -7.37 18.68
C PRO A 178 -10.44 -6.00 18.50
N SER A 179 -11.76 -6.01 18.31
CA SER A 179 -12.55 -4.78 18.42
C SER A 179 -12.33 -4.19 19.82
N GLN A 180 -11.94 -2.92 19.88
CA GLN A 180 -11.80 -2.20 21.14
C GLN A 180 -13.06 -1.36 21.39
N GLY A 181 -13.41 -1.16 22.67
CA GLY A 181 -14.51 -0.30 23.09
C GLY A 181 -14.12 1.19 23.02
N GLU A 182 -14.48 1.98 24.03
CA GLU A 182 -14.08 3.39 24.10
C GLU A 182 -12.56 3.53 24.35
N GLY A 183 -11.86 4.27 23.49
CA GLY A 183 -10.43 4.60 23.63
C GLY A 183 -9.53 4.10 22.49
N ILE A 184 -8.23 4.41 22.60
CA ILE A 184 -7.18 3.91 21.71
C ILE A 184 -6.20 3.12 22.57
N ALA A 185 -6.21 1.79 22.48
CA ALA A 185 -5.15 0.97 23.07
C ALA A 185 -4.00 0.78 22.07
N VAL A 186 -2.79 0.85 22.61
CA VAL A 186 -1.54 0.70 21.86
C VAL A 186 -0.75 -0.42 22.51
N GLU A 187 -1.15 -1.65 22.20
CA GLU A 187 -0.61 -2.91 22.71
C GLU A 187 0.91 -2.98 22.63
N MET A 188 1.57 -2.36 21.63
CA MET A 188 3.04 -2.31 21.60
C MET A 188 3.68 -1.71 22.88
N PHE A 189 2.95 -0.83 23.58
CA PHE A 189 3.36 -0.20 24.84
C PHE A 189 2.62 -0.75 26.06
N THR A 190 1.33 -1.08 25.94
CA THR A 190 0.49 -1.50 27.08
C THR A 190 0.49 -3.01 27.31
N ASP A 191 0.66 -3.82 26.25
CA ASP A 191 0.74 -5.29 26.29
C ASP A 191 1.76 -5.81 25.26
N ASN A 192 3.02 -5.50 25.53
CA ASN A 192 4.13 -5.80 24.62
C ASN A 192 4.32 -7.30 24.38
N ALA A 193 3.89 -8.16 25.32
CA ALA A 193 4.00 -9.61 25.19
C ALA A 193 3.06 -10.11 24.08
N SER A 194 1.77 -9.73 24.14
CA SER A 194 0.79 -10.09 23.12
C SER A 194 1.13 -9.49 21.75
N TRP A 195 1.58 -8.22 21.72
CA TRP A 195 2.02 -7.57 20.47
C TRP A 195 3.16 -8.35 19.79
N ARG A 196 4.16 -8.80 20.55
CA ARG A 196 5.26 -9.63 20.02
C ARG A 196 4.83 -11.03 19.62
N GLN A 197 3.88 -11.63 20.34
CA GLN A 197 3.40 -12.97 20.03
C GLN A 197 2.61 -13.01 18.71
N ASP A 198 1.77 -12.00 18.48
CA ASP A 198 0.99 -11.86 17.25
C ASP A 198 1.83 -11.33 16.06
N GLY A 199 2.79 -10.45 16.33
CA GLY A 199 3.47 -9.72 15.28
C GLY A 199 4.26 -10.58 14.29
N GLN A 200 4.42 -10.07 13.08
CA GLN A 200 5.19 -10.68 12.00
C GLN A 200 6.12 -9.64 11.36
N PHE A 201 7.22 -10.14 10.79
CA PHE A 201 8.16 -9.32 10.04
C PHE A 201 7.68 -9.06 8.62
N PHE A 202 7.99 -7.87 8.13
CA PHE A 202 7.86 -7.48 6.74
C PHE A 202 9.10 -6.72 6.28
N TRP A 203 9.34 -6.70 4.97
CA TRP A 203 10.48 -6.00 4.41
C TRP A 203 10.23 -5.61 2.97
N GLY A 204 10.99 -4.64 2.50
CA GLY A 204 10.95 -4.24 1.10
C GLY A 204 12.20 -3.49 0.68
N VAL A 205 12.37 -3.36 -0.61
CA VAL A 205 13.43 -2.58 -1.24
C VAL A 205 12.82 -1.73 -2.34
N GLN A 206 13.24 -0.48 -2.39
CA GLN A 206 13.00 0.43 -3.51
C GLN A 206 14.33 0.66 -4.22
N PHE A 207 14.30 0.71 -5.55
CA PHE A 207 15.46 0.97 -6.40
C PHE A 207 15.11 2.11 -7.35
N ALA A 208 15.75 3.26 -7.19
CA ALA A 208 15.63 4.38 -8.11
C ALA A 208 16.36 4.02 -9.41
N LEU A 209 15.59 3.61 -10.43
CA LEU A 209 16.11 3.36 -11.77
C LEU A 209 16.42 4.68 -12.49
N SER A 210 15.64 5.73 -12.21
CA SER A 210 15.87 7.12 -12.60
C SER A 210 15.32 8.09 -11.53
N GLU A 211 15.34 9.40 -11.78
CA GLU A 211 14.71 10.39 -10.89
C GLU A 211 13.17 10.27 -10.82
N GLU A 212 12.58 9.72 -11.87
CA GLU A 212 11.15 9.54 -12.07
C GLU A 212 10.71 8.08 -11.90
N VAL A 213 11.57 7.10 -12.17
CA VAL A 213 11.19 5.68 -12.16
C VAL A 213 11.84 4.97 -10.97
N THR A 214 10.99 4.39 -10.11
CA THR A 214 11.42 3.55 -8.99
C THR A 214 10.83 2.15 -9.14
N LEU A 215 11.67 1.14 -9.04
CA LEU A 215 11.25 -0.26 -8.94
C LEU A 215 11.11 -0.64 -7.46
N MET A 216 10.13 -1.48 -7.15
CA MET A 216 9.79 -1.85 -5.78
C MET A 216 9.63 -3.38 -5.69
N ALA A 217 10.13 -3.95 -4.59
CA ALA A 217 9.85 -5.32 -4.22
C ALA A 217 9.60 -5.39 -2.71
N GLU A 218 8.57 -6.11 -2.28
CA GLU A 218 8.25 -6.29 -0.86
C GLU A 218 7.84 -7.72 -0.54
N TYR A 219 8.07 -8.10 0.71
CA TYR A 219 7.42 -9.23 1.35
C TYR A 219 6.29 -8.70 2.24
N ASN A 220 5.05 -8.96 1.81
CA ASN A 220 3.83 -8.62 2.52
C ASN A 220 3.51 -9.71 3.58
N PRO A 221 3.43 -9.36 4.88
CA PRO A 221 3.18 -10.34 5.93
C PRO A 221 1.70 -10.74 6.02
N ILE A 222 0.80 -9.92 5.46
CA ILE A 222 -0.65 -9.97 5.68
C ILE A 222 -1.18 -11.38 5.38
N ARG A 223 -1.96 -11.88 6.36
CA ARG A 223 -2.70 -13.13 6.25
C ARG A 223 -4.16 -12.83 5.98
N TYR A 224 -4.52 -12.53 4.72
CA TYR A 224 -5.87 -12.12 4.35
C TYR A 224 -6.92 -13.15 4.81
N GLU A 225 -6.56 -14.43 4.76
CA GLU A 225 -7.43 -15.53 5.17
C GLU A 225 -7.76 -15.54 6.66
N ALA A 226 -6.91 -14.90 7.48
CA ALA A 226 -7.11 -14.79 8.92
C ALA A 226 -7.83 -13.49 9.34
N GLN A 227 -8.05 -12.53 8.43
CA GLN A 227 -8.64 -11.24 8.76
C GLN A 227 -10.18 -11.31 8.80
N THR A 228 -10.71 -11.94 9.84
CA THR A 228 -12.15 -12.21 9.98
C THR A 228 -13.03 -10.97 10.06
N GLY A 229 -12.47 -9.80 10.40
CA GLY A 229 -13.17 -8.51 10.38
C GLY A 229 -13.24 -7.87 8.99
N ASP A 230 -12.47 -8.35 8.02
CA ASP A 230 -12.43 -7.80 6.66
C ASP A 230 -13.62 -8.34 5.82
N PRO A 231 -14.51 -7.46 5.31
CA PRO A 231 -15.64 -7.88 4.50
C PRO A 231 -15.25 -8.65 3.23
N ALA A 232 -14.02 -8.49 2.74
CA ALA A 232 -13.49 -9.22 1.60
C ALA A 232 -13.16 -10.68 1.93
N GLN A 233 -12.85 -11.00 3.19
CA GLN A 233 -12.24 -12.27 3.58
C GLN A 233 -13.09 -13.47 3.15
N ALA A 234 -14.38 -13.48 3.52
CA ALA A 234 -15.25 -14.62 3.28
C ALA A 234 -15.51 -14.91 1.79
N LYS A 235 -15.29 -13.93 0.90
CA LYS A 235 -15.54 -14.06 -0.54
C LYS A 235 -14.27 -14.24 -1.36
N TYR A 236 -13.21 -13.50 -1.03
CA TYR A 236 -12.00 -13.42 -1.86
C TYR A 236 -10.76 -14.05 -1.22
N PHE A 237 -10.78 -14.26 0.09
CA PHE A 237 -9.62 -14.74 0.85
C PHE A 237 -10.02 -15.91 1.76
N THR A 238 -10.71 -16.90 1.21
CA THR A 238 -10.99 -18.16 1.92
C THR A 238 -9.72 -18.96 2.16
N ASP A 239 -8.74 -18.80 1.27
CA ASP A 239 -7.42 -19.41 1.33
C ASP A 239 -6.33 -18.33 1.33
N ALA A 240 -5.12 -18.73 1.71
CA ALA A 240 -3.97 -17.85 1.64
C ALA A 240 -3.69 -17.41 0.19
N VAL A 241 -3.24 -16.17 0.03
CA VAL A 241 -2.83 -15.62 -1.27
C VAL A 241 -1.70 -16.44 -1.90
N THR A 242 -1.64 -16.47 -3.23
CA THR A 242 -0.69 -17.31 -3.97
C THR A 242 0.77 -16.90 -3.73
N SER A 243 1.03 -15.61 -3.51
CA SER A 243 2.37 -15.10 -3.21
C SER A 243 2.29 -14.00 -2.15
N LYS A 244 3.27 -14.00 -1.24
CA LYS A 244 3.53 -12.88 -0.31
C LYS A 244 4.49 -11.84 -0.87
N TYR A 245 5.08 -12.11 -2.04
CA TYR A 245 5.95 -11.17 -2.71
C TYR A 245 5.16 -10.32 -3.69
N ASN A 246 5.29 -9.01 -3.57
CA ASN A 246 4.71 -8.02 -4.45
C ASN A 246 5.84 -7.26 -5.17
N PHE A 247 5.61 -6.87 -6.42
CA PHE A 247 6.55 -6.10 -7.24
C PHE A 247 5.84 -4.90 -7.83
N GLY A 248 6.52 -3.76 -7.91
CA GLY A 248 5.95 -2.52 -8.39
C GLY A 248 6.90 -1.67 -9.20
N LEU A 249 6.31 -0.83 -10.04
CA LEU A 249 6.95 0.28 -10.74
C LEU A 249 6.19 1.54 -10.34
N ARG A 250 6.93 2.53 -9.86
CA ARG A 250 6.45 3.86 -9.53
C ARG A 250 7.02 4.85 -10.53
N TRP A 251 6.16 5.64 -11.13
CA TRP A 251 6.52 6.66 -12.09
C TRP A 251 6.06 8.05 -11.61
N ARG A 252 7.02 8.95 -11.43
CA ARG A 252 6.84 10.30 -10.93
C ARG A 252 7.36 11.32 -11.94
N PRO A 253 6.64 11.57 -13.04
CA PRO A 253 7.07 12.50 -14.10
C PRO A 253 7.10 13.95 -13.65
N TRP A 254 6.37 14.31 -12.59
CA TRP A 254 6.37 15.63 -11.99
C TRP A 254 6.34 15.53 -10.46
N ASN A 255 6.81 16.57 -9.77
CA ASN A 255 6.85 16.62 -8.31
C ASN A 255 5.47 16.55 -7.60
N TRP A 256 4.37 16.64 -8.36
CA TRP A 256 2.99 16.60 -7.87
C TRP A 256 2.20 15.39 -8.37
N LEU A 257 2.73 14.63 -9.35
CA LEU A 257 2.05 13.49 -9.95
C LEU A 257 2.88 12.22 -9.78
N GLU A 258 2.22 11.18 -9.32
CA GLU A 258 2.78 9.84 -9.19
C GLU A 258 1.75 8.83 -9.69
N ALA A 259 2.23 7.81 -10.39
CA ALA A 259 1.44 6.70 -10.88
C ALA A 259 2.20 5.39 -10.63
N ASP A 260 1.50 4.43 -10.05
CA ASP A 260 2.08 3.14 -9.71
C ASP A 260 1.44 2.04 -10.55
N LEU A 261 2.24 1.04 -10.90
CA LEU A 261 1.78 -0.22 -11.46
C LEU A 261 2.41 -1.33 -10.64
N SER A 262 1.61 -2.28 -10.18
CA SER A 262 2.09 -3.34 -9.32
C SER A 262 1.49 -4.70 -9.65
N TRP A 263 2.22 -5.74 -9.32
CA TRP A 263 1.76 -7.12 -9.28
C TRP A 263 1.81 -7.59 -7.83
N GLN A 264 0.64 -7.90 -7.28
CA GLN A 264 0.47 -8.18 -5.85
C GLN A 264 -0.24 -9.52 -5.64
N ARG A 265 -0.01 -10.14 -4.48
CA ARG A 265 -0.69 -11.38 -4.03
C ARG A 265 -0.52 -12.61 -4.94
N GLY A 266 0.37 -12.52 -5.95
CA GLY A 266 0.64 -13.58 -6.92
C GLY A 266 -0.26 -13.56 -8.16
N ASN A 267 -1.30 -12.74 -8.19
CA ASN A 267 -2.28 -12.76 -9.28
C ASN A 267 -3.04 -11.44 -9.49
N GLN A 268 -2.81 -10.40 -8.69
CA GLN A 268 -3.50 -9.13 -8.80
C GLN A 268 -2.62 -8.08 -9.46
N ILE A 269 -3.22 -7.26 -10.33
CA ILE A 269 -2.59 -6.05 -10.84
C ILE A 269 -3.14 -4.89 -10.02
N GLY A 270 -2.24 -4.06 -9.51
CA GLY A 270 -2.56 -2.84 -8.78
C GLY A 270 -2.20 -1.59 -9.58
N VAL A 271 -3.02 -0.56 -9.45
CA VAL A 271 -2.81 0.81 -9.96
C VAL A 271 -3.13 1.84 -8.89
#